data_AF-A0A7H0GQZ3-F1
#
_entry.id   AF-A0A7H0GQZ3-F1
#
_cell.length_a   1.000
_cell.length_b   1.000
_cell.length_c   1.000
_cell.angle_alpha   90.00
_cell.angle_beta   90.00
_cell.angle_gamma   90.00
#
_symmetry.space_group_name_H-M   'P 1'
#
loop_
_entity.id
_entity.type
_entity.pdbx_description
1 polymer ?
#
loop_
_entity_poly.entity_id
_entity_poly.type
_entity_poly.pdbx_seq_one_letter_code
_entity_poly.pdbx_strand_id
1 'polypeptide(L)' 'MLEYAKTILLKVSFDKILFEKELRKALRMLMPEELMQLKTWCYEQFASIYQRILNRVFAQAA' A
#
# COMPACT_ATOMS: atom_id res chain seq x y z
N MET A 1 -13.57 -1.05 1.49
CA MET A 1 -12.67 -1.47 0.38
C MET A 1 -11.26 -1.78 0.86
N LEU A 2 -10.89 -1.30 2.06
CA LEU A 2 -9.59 -1.49 2.70
C LEU A 2 -9.13 -2.96 2.82
N GLU A 3 -9.95 -3.86 3.37
CA GLU A 3 -9.57 -5.27 3.57
C GLU A 3 -9.27 -6.01 2.25
N TYR A 4 -10.00 -5.65 1.19
CA TYR A 4 -9.70 -6.17 -0.15
C TYR A 4 -8.32 -5.70 -0.63
N ALA A 5 -8.01 -4.40 -0.47
CA ALA A 5 -6.68 -3.88 -0.81
C ALA A 5 -5.56 -4.56 0.00
N LYS A 6 -5.74 -4.74 1.31
CA LYS A 6 -4.78 -5.47 2.18
C LYS A 6 -4.53 -6.89 1.68
N THR A 7 -5.61 -7.63 1.36
CA THR A 7 -5.51 -9.00 0.84
C THR A 7 -4.74 -9.05 -0.48
N ILE A 8 -5.01 -8.13 -1.40
CA ILE A 8 -4.29 -8.08 -2.67
C ILE A 8 -2.81 -7.75 -2.45
N LEU A 9 -2.50 -6.75 -1.62
CA LEU A 9 -1.12 -6.36 -1.31
C LEU A 9 -0.31 -7.51 -0.70
N LEU A 10 -0.90 -8.30 0.19
CA LEU A 10 -0.27 -9.52 0.71
C LEU A 10 0.02 -10.51 -0.40
N LYS A 11 -0.96 -10.79 -1.26
CA LYS A 11 -0.82 -11.77 -2.36
C LYS A 11 0.24 -11.36 -3.37
N VAL A 12 0.39 -10.08 -3.65
CA VAL A 12 1.37 -9.59 -4.65
C VAL A 12 2.72 -9.18 -4.03
N SER A 13 2.89 -9.30 -2.71
CA SER A 13 4.09 -8.85 -2.00
C SER A 13 5.39 -9.56 -2.40
N PHE A 14 5.30 -10.70 -3.09
CA PHE A 14 6.47 -11.42 -3.61
C PHE A 14 7.14 -10.70 -4.80
N ASP A 15 6.43 -9.80 -5.49
CA ASP A 15 6.96 -9.05 -6.63
C ASP A 15 6.88 -7.55 -6.35
N LYS A 16 8.04 -6.91 -6.34
CA LYS A 16 8.19 -5.48 -6.04
C LYS A 16 7.39 -4.57 -6.98
N ILE A 17 7.40 -4.88 -8.29
CA ILE A 17 6.77 -4.06 -9.32
C ILE A 17 5.25 -4.20 -9.21
N LEU A 18 4.76 -5.43 -9.02
CA LEU A 18 3.34 -5.70 -8.85
C LEU A 18 2.80 -5.11 -7.55
N PHE A 19 3.55 -5.23 -6.45
CA PHE A 19 3.22 -4.61 -5.16
C PHE A 19 3.03 -3.10 -5.30
N GLU A 20 3.99 -2.40 -5.92
CA GLU A 20 3.87 -0.95 -6.13
C GLU A 20 2.63 -0.60 -6.99
N LYS A 21 2.37 -1.37 -8.04
CA LYS A 21 1.23 -1.15 -8.94
C LYS A 21 -0.11 -1.27 -8.20
N GLU A 22 -0.29 -2.34 -7.42
CA GLU A 22 -1.51 -2.55 -6.66
C GLU A 22 -1.64 -1.58 -5.48
N LEU A 23 -0.52 -1.17 -4.85
CA LEU A 23 -0.55 -0.13 -3.82
C LEU A 23 -1.06 1.19 -4.38
N ARG A 24 -0.53 1.64 -5.52
CA ARG A 24 -1.04 2.86 -6.21
C ARG A 24 -2.51 2.74 -6.61
N LYS A 25 -2.98 1.53 -6.95
CA LYS A 25 -4.39 1.28 -7.26
C LYS A 25 -5.25 1.39 -6.01
N ALA A 26 -4.82 0.82 -4.89
CA ALA A 26 -5.50 0.95 -3.60
C ALA A 26 -5.64 2.42 -3.19
N LEU A 27 -4.60 3.24 -3.39
CA LEU A 27 -4.65 4.68 -3.08
C LEU A 27 -5.74 5.44 -3.86
N ARG A 28 -6.06 5.03 -5.10
CA ARG A 28 -7.11 5.66 -5.91
C ARG A 28 -8.51 5.13 -5.60
N MET A 29 -8.60 3.96 -4.97
CA MET A 29 -9.87 3.25 -4.75
C MET A 29 -10.47 3.52 -3.36
N LEU A 30 -9.62 3.87 -2.39
CA LEU A 30 -10.00 4.02 -0.99
C LEU A 30 -10.37 5.46 -0.64
N MET A 31 -11.27 5.61 0.33
CA MET A 31 -11.63 6.91 0.89
C MET A 31 -10.48 7.47 1.76
N PRO A 32 -10.39 8.80 1.98
CA PRO A 32 -9.32 9.41 2.77
C PRO A 32 -9.12 8.79 4.16
N GLU A 33 -10.21 8.42 4.84
CA GLU A 33 -10.17 7.75 6.15
C GLU A 33 -9.54 6.34 6.07
N GLU A 34 -9.85 5.60 5.01
CA GLU A 34 -9.26 4.28 4.74
C GLU A 34 -7.78 4.40 4.33
N LEU A 35 -7.37 5.50 3.67
CA LEU A 35 -5.98 5.73 3.27
C LEU A 35 -5.04 5.87 4.47
N MET A 36 -5.48 6.57 5.52
CA MET A 36 -4.69 6.68 6.76
C MET A 36 -4.48 5.30 7.40
N GLN A 37 -5.52 4.48 7.46
CA GLN A 37 -5.43 3.11 7.98
C GLN A 37 -4.55 2.22 7.10
N LEU A 38 -4.68 2.31 5.77
CA LEU A 38 -3.85 1.58 4.82
C LEU A 38 -2.37 1.94 4.99
N LYS A 39 -2.06 3.23 5.15
CA LYS A 39 -0.70 3.72 5.33
C LYS A 39 -0.04 3.07 6.55
N THR A 40 -0.64 3.22 7.73
CA THR A 40 -0.10 2.63 8.98
C THR A 40 0.13 1.14 8.82
N TRP A 41 -0.86 0.42 8.31
CA TRP A 41 -0.78 -1.02 8.11
C TRP A 41 0.33 -1.42 7.12
N CYS A 42 0.52 -0.68 6.02
CA CYS A 42 1.58 -0.98 5.06
C CYS A 42 2.98 -0.80 5.65
N TYR A 43 3.19 0.20 6.50
CA TYR A 43 4.48 0.38 7.18
C TYR A 43 4.71 -0.73 8.22
N GLU A 44 3.70 -1.14 8.97
CA GLU A 44 3.81 -2.26 9.91
C GLU A 44 4.15 -3.59 9.21
N GLN A 45 3.50 -3.88 8.08
CA GLN A 45 3.65 -5.16 7.39
C GLN A 45 4.85 -5.22 6.45
N PHE A 46 5.19 -4.12 5.77
CA PHE A 46 6.11 -4.14 4.64
C PHE A 46 7.30 -3.20 4.77
N ALA A 47 7.46 -2.45 5.87
CA ALA A 47 8.60 -1.54 6.01
C ALA A 47 9.96 -2.27 5.93
N SER A 48 10.07 -3.49 6.44
CA SER A 48 11.33 -4.25 6.39
C SER A 48 11.84 -4.53 4.98
N ILE A 49 10.95 -4.65 4.00
CA ILE A 49 11.26 -5.04 2.61
C ILE A 49 11.03 -3.91 1.59
N TYR A 50 10.03 -3.06 1.82
CA TYR A 50 9.54 -2.09 0.84
C TYR A 50 9.51 -0.64 1.35
N GLN A 51 10.25 -0.31 2.42
CA GLN A 51 10.31 1.06 2.97
C GLN A 51 10.44 2.16 1.92
N ARG A 52 11.36 1.98 0.95
CA ARG A 52 11.61 2.95 -0.12
C ARG A 52 10.39 3.16 -1.02
N ILE A 53 9.65 2.10 -1.31
CA ILE A 53 8.43 2.16 -2.13
C ILE A 53 7.32 2.85 -1.35
N LEU A 54 7.12 2.46 -0.09
CA LEU A 54 6.10 3.06 0.78
C LEU A 54 6.33 4.57 0.91
N ASN A 55 7.56 4.98 1.23
CA ASN A 55 7.92 6.40 1.35
C ASN A 55 7.59 7.16 0.06
N ARG A 56 7.99 6.63 -1.10
CA ARG A 56 7.75 7.29 -2.39
C ARG A 56 6.26 7.36 -2.74
N VAL A 57 5.54 6.26 -2.57
CA VAL A 57 4.14 6.15 -3.00
C VAL A 57 3.23 6.99 -2.10
N PHE A 58 3.43 6.94 -0.77
CA PHE A 58 2.64 7.76 0.16
C PHE A 58 3.06 9.23 0.18
N ALA A 59 4.27 9.59 -0.23
CA ALA A 59 4.66 11.00 -0.40
C ALA A 59 4.04 11.64 -1.65
N GLN A 60 3.73 10.85 -2.69
CA GLN A 60 3.08 11.34 -3.91
C GLN A 60 1.54 11.45 -3.80
N ALA A 61 0.96 10.88 -2.75
CA ALA A 61 -0.49 10.78 -2.57
C ALA A 61 -1.04 11.80 -1.55
N ALA A 62 -0.16 12.59 -0.93
CA ALA A 62 -0.50 13.68 -0.01
C ALA A 62 -0.57 15.01 -0.75
#